data_AF-A0A943MVK0-F1
#
_entry.id   AF-A0A943MVK0-F1
#
_cell.length_a   1.000
_cell.length_b   1.000
_cell.length_c   1.000
_cell.angle_alpha   90.00
_cell.angle_beta   90.00
_cell.angle_gamma   90.00
#
_symmetry.space_group_name_H-M   'P 1'
#
loop_
_entity.id
_entity.type
_entity.pdbx_description
1 polymer ?
#
loop_
_entity_poly.entity_id
_entity_poly.type
_entity_poly.pdbx_seq_one_letter_code
_entity_poly.pdbx_strand_id
1 'polypeptide(L)'
;MAFYETLKLEKGMYSAPGKSFTQTLEELDSSENYRGTPLEGLDAYQRQLKRFQIHVSGPGSDPVEKFFQTSDSAALFPEYVTRAVRQGMEQADVLPNVVATVTNITGMDYRTLTSEPSDEDKALKPVAEGAAIPQTTVTTKDHLVHLHKRGRMLVASYEALRFQKLDLFTVTLRQIGAYIARAQLNDAIDVLVNGDEDSGSATNIGTAGDEVDYTGLVSLWGGLAPYQLNTMMAS
;
A
#
# COMPACT_ATOMS: atom_id res chain seq x y z
N MET A 1 2.62 29.92 -22.09
CA MET A 1 1.66 29.20 -22.96
C MET A 1 1.40 27.86 -22.31
N ALA A 2 0.13 27.49 -22.14
CA ALA A 2 -0.26 26.28 -21.43
C ALA A 2 0.10 25.02 -22.24
N PHE A 3 1.20 24.36 -21.88
CA PHE A 3 1.71 23.17 -22.59
C PHE A 3 0.71 22.00 -22.58
N TYR A 4 -0.18 21.94 -21.58
CA TYR A 4 -1.13 20.84 -21.42
C TYR A 4 -2.16 20.74 -22.56
N GLU A 5 -2.52 21.86 -23.21
CA GLU A 5 -3.60 21.93 -24.22
C GLU A 5 -3.23 21.33 -25.58
N THR A 6 -1.94 21.20 -25.88
CA THR A 6 -1.43 20.70 -27.16
C THR A 6 -0.78 19.31 -27.06
N LEU A 7 -0.75 18.72 -25.86
CA LEU A 7 -0.07 17.46 -25.62
C LEU A 7 -0.82 16.29 -26.26
N LYS A 8 -0.14 15.46 -27.05
CA LYS A 8 -0.76 14.27 -27.65
C LYS A 8 -0.62 13.09 -26.69
N LEU A 9 -1.74 12.50 -26.31
CA LEU A 9 -1.76 11.38 -25.36
C LEU A 9 -1.76 10.06 -26.13
N GLU A 10 -0.77 9.21 -25.84
CA GLU A 10 -0.60 7.94 -26.54
C GLU A 10 -0.43 6.78 -25.57
N LYS A 11 -0.89 5.59 -25.95
CA LYS A 11 -0.72 4.36 -25.16
C LYS A 11 0.76 4.03 -24.87
N GLY A 12 1.67 4.45 -25.76
CA GLY A 12 3.11 4.26 -25.59
C GLY A 12 3.69 4.95 -24.35
N MET A 13 2.99 5.93 -23.78
CA MET A 13 3.42 6.60 -22.55
C MET A 13 3.42 5.66 -21.33
N TYR A 14 2.66 4.56 -21.36
CA TYR A 14 2.70 3.52 -20.32
C TYR A 14 3.90 2.58 -20.42
N SER A 15 4.60 2.58 -21.56
CA SER A 15 5.78 1.72 -21.80
C SER A 15 7.08 2.38 -21.36
N ALA A 16 7.04 3.58 -20.77
CA ALA A 16 8.22 4.27 -20.29
C ALA A 16 8.90 3.46 -19.16
N PRO A 17 10.17 3.06 -19.33
CA PRO A 17 10.83 2.19 -18.36
C PRO A 17 10.97 2.90 -17.01
N GLY A 18 10.45 2.26 -15.96
CA GLY A 18 10.57 2.73 -14.57
C GLY A 18 9.73 3.96 -14.23
N LYS A 19 8.81 4.40 -15.11
CA LYS A 19 7.99 5.59 -14.89
C LYS A 19 6.50 5.25 -14.97
N SER A 20 5.72 5.82 -14.06
CA SER A 20 4.26 5.82 -14.17
C SER A 20 3.81 6.81 -15.26
N PHE A 21 2.62 6.61 -15.81
CA PHE A 21 2.04 7.49 -16.82
C PHE A 21 1.99 8.96 -16.34
N THR A 22 1.66 9.18 -15.06
CA THR A 22 1.69 10.51 -14.45
C THR A 22 3.09 11.11 -14.41
N GLN A 23 4.11 10.35 -14.05
CA GLN A 23 5.49 10.85 -14.05
C GLN A 23 5.94 11.23 -15.47
N THR A 24 5.57 10.43 -16.48
CA THR A 24 5.82 10.78 -17.87
C THR A 24 5.08 12.07 -18.28
N LEU A 25 3.85 12.27 -17.79
CA LEU A 25 3.13 13.53 -18.01
C LEU A 25 3.78 14.73 -17.31
N GLU A 26 4.28 14.58 -16.09
CA GLU A 26 4.97 15.66 -15.36
C GLU A 26 6.31 16.06 -16.03
N GLU A 27 6.99 15.13 -16.69
CA GLU A 27 8.19 15.46 -17.47
C GLU A 27 7.87 16.29 -18.72
N LEU A 28 6.75 16.00 -19.38
CA LEU A 28 6.31 16.74 -20.57
C LEU A 28 5.64 18.06 -20.20
N ASP A 29 4.98 18.11 -19.06
CA ASP A 29 4.14 19.21 -18.63
C ASP A 29 4.26 19.41 -17.11
N SER A 30 5.40 19.97 -16.69
CA SER A 30 5.76 20.08 -15.28
C SER A 30 4.85 21.02 -14.51
N SER A 31 4.43 20.58 -13.32
CA SER A 31 3.57 21.35 -12.41
C SER A 31 4.16 22.71 -12.01
N GLU A 32 5.48 22.85 -11.95
CA GLU A 32 6.18 24.13 -11.67
C GLU A 32 5.80 25.25 -12.65
N ASN A 33 5.47 24.92 -13.89
CA ASN A 33 5.08 25.89 -14.91
C ASN A 33 3.72 26.56 -14.63
N TYR A 34 2.96 26.04 -13.66
CA TYR A 34 1.61 26.49 -13.33
C TYR A 34 1.52 27.18 -11.97
N ARG A 35 2.65 27.41 -11.30
CA ARG A 35 2.70 28.16 -10.04
C ARG A 35 2.18 29.59 -10.23
N GLY A 36 1.28 30.05 -9.37
CA GLY A 36 0.60 31.34 -9.49
C GLY A 36 -0.50 31.40 -10.55
N THR A 37 -0.86 30.28 -11.18
CA THR A 37 -1.96 30.21 -12.15
C THR A 37 -3.22 29.58 -11.53
N PRO A 38 -4.41 29.71 -12.14
CA PRO A 38 -5.62 29.00 -11.69
C PRO A 38 -5.53 27.47 -11.76
N LEU A 39 -4.44 26.93 -12.31
CA LEU A 39 -4.15 25.49 -12.39
C LEU A 39 -3.10 25.05 -11.36
N GLU A 40 -2.66 25.96 -10.49
CA GLU A 40 -1.80 25.63 -9.35
C GLU A 40 -2.50 24.60 -8.45
N GLY A 41 -1.76 23.56 -8.05
CA GLY A 41 -2.28 22.45 -7.23
C GLY A 41 -2.88 21.28 -8.01
N LEU A 42 -3.00 21.37 -9.34
CA LEU A 42 -3.38 20.23 -10.18
C LEU A 42 -2.15 19.51 -10.73
N ASP A 43 -2.10 18.19 -10.54
CA ASP A 43 -1.09 17.36 -11.20
C ASP A 43 -1.29 17.31 -12.73
N ALA A 44 -0.28 16.85 -13.47
CA ALA A 44 -0.31 16.79 -14.92
C ALA A 44 -1.46 15.95 -15.45
N TYR A 45 -1.86 14.92 -14.72
CA TYR A 45 -2.99 14.06 -15.08
C TYR A 45 -4.34 14.79 -14.91
N GLN A 46 -4.55 15.47 -13.79
CA GLN A 46 -5.74 16.27 -13.49
C GLN A 46 -5.87 17.43 -14.47
N ARG A 47 -4.77 18.04 -14.91
CA ARG A 47 -4.76 19.03 -15.99
C ARG A 47 -5.27 18.44 -17.31
N GLN A 48 -4.88 17.20 -17.64
CA GLN A 48 -5.43 16.51 -18.81
C GLN A 48 -6.92 16.17 -18.64
N LEU A 49 -7.38 15.74 -17.47
CA LEU A 49 -8.81 15.54 -17.20
C LEU A 49 -9.60 16.84 -17.41
N LYS A 50 -9.07 17.97 -16.93
CA LYS A 50 -9.69 19.30 -17.10
C LYS A 50 -9.74 19.72 -18.56
N ARG A 51 -8.69 19.44 -19.35
CA ARG A 51 -8.64 19.70 -20.81
C ARG A 51 -9.79 19.01 -21.55
N PHE A 52 -10.04 17.73 -21.23
CA PHE A 52 -11.12 16.95 -21.86
C PHE A 52 -12.47 17.12 -21.16
N GLN A 53 -12.55 17.98 -20.14
CA GLN A 53 -13.75 18.23 -19.32
C GLN A 53 -14.33 16.92 -18.76
N ILE A 54 -13.46 16.08 -18.21
CA ILE A 54 -13.83 14.80 -17.58
C ILE A 54 -13.95 15.02 -16.08
N HIS A 55 -15.18 14.93 -15.55
CA HIS A 55 -15.46 15.07 -14.13
C HIS A 55 -15.57 13.67 -13.49
N VAL A 56 -14.51 13.28 -12.79
CA VAL A 56 -14.41 11.93 -12.18
C VAL A 56 -15.21 11.77 -10.89
N SER A 57 -15.57 12.87 -10.22
CA SER A 57 -16.27 12.85 -8.92
C SER A 57 -17.21 14.04 -8.74
N GLY A 58 -18.15 13.91 -7.82
CA GLY A 58 -19.09 14.96 -7.43
C GLY A 58 -20.43 14.96 -8.19
N PRO A 59 -21.33 15.91 -7.88
CA PRO A 59 -22.70 15.95 -8.41
C PRO A 59 -22.79 16.02 -9.95
N GLY A 60 -21.75 16.57 -10.59
CA GLY A 60 -21.63 16.68 -12.04
C GLY A 60 -20.79 15.57 -12.69
N SER A 61 -20.57 14.44 -12.01
CA SER A 61 -19.73 13.36 -12.54
C SER A 61 -20.18 12.89 -13.93
N ASP A 62 -19.20 12.64 -14.80
CA ASP A 62 -19.44 12.17 -16.16
C ASP A 62 -19.63 10.64 -16.20
N PRO A 63 -20.26 10.09 -17.25
CA PRO A 63 -20.24 8.65 -17.49
C PRO A 63 -18.85 8.18 -17.94
N VAL A 64 -18.54 6.89 -17.76
CA VAL A 64 -17.27 6.28 -18.21
C VAL A 64 -17.02 6.53 -19.71
N GLU A 65 -18.07 6.55 -20.52
CA GLU A 65 -18.03 6.88 -21.95
C GLU A 65 -17.27 8.18 -22.26
N LYS A 66 -17.24 9.15 -21.34
CA LYS A 66 -16.54 10.42 -21.53
C LYS A 66 -15.05 10.23 -21.84
N PHE A 67 -14.41 9.21 -21.27
CA PHE A 67 -13.03 8.85 -21.57
C PHE A 67 -12.82 8.34 -22.99
N PHE A 68 -13.85 7.86 -23.67
CA PHE A 68 -13.74 7.21 -24.98
C PHE A 68 -14.28 8.07 -26.12
N GLN A 69 -14.51 9.37 -25.87
CA GLN A 69 -14.96 10.32 -26.90
C GLN A 69 -13.85 10.62 -27.93
N THR A 70 -12.58 10.58 -27.52
CA THR A 70 -11.42 10.78 -28.40
C THR A 70 -10.33 9.74 -28.11
N SER A 71 -9.48 9.47 -29.10
CA SER A 71 -8.34 8.56 -28.93
C SER A 71 -7.38 9.03 -27.83
N ASP A 72 -7.20 10.35 -27.70
CA ASP A 72 -6.30 10.96 -26.71
C ASP A 72 -6.87 10.83 -25.29
N SER A 73 -8.17 11.08 -25.08
CA SER A 73 -8.79 10.93 -23.76
C SER A 73 -8.84 9.48 -23.28
N ALA A 74 -8.92 8.52 -24.21
CA ALA A 74 -8.95 7.09 -23.88
C ALA A 74 -7.64 6.62 -23.22
N ALA A 75 -6.52 7.29 -23.50
CA ALA A 75 -5.24 7.02 -22.85
C ALA A 75 -5.24 7.36 -21.35
N LEU A 76 -6.17 8.19 -20.87
CA LEU A 76 -6.27 8.58 -19.44
C LEU A 76 -7.01 7.54 -18.58
N PHE A 77 -7.79 6.65 -19.19
CA PHE A 77 -8.66 5.71 -18.47
C PHE A 77 -7.89 4.66 -17.64
N PRO A 78 -6.83 4.00 -18.13
CA PRO A 78 -6.08 3.05 -17.31
C PRO A 78 -5.49 3.69 -16.06
N GLU A 79 -4.94 4.90 -16.19
CA GLU A 79 -4.40 5.65 -15.06
C GLU A 79 -5.50 6.08 -14.06
N TYR A 80 -6.70 6.42 -14.54
CA TYR A 80 -7.86 6.65 -13.67
C TYR A 80 -8.15 5.41 -12.80
N VAL A 81 -8.19 4.23 -13.42
CA VAL A 81 -8.45 2.97 -12.72
C VAL A 81 -7.36 2.71 -11.68
N THR A 82 -6.08 2.82 -12.06
CA THR A 82 -4.94 2.65 -11.15
C THR A 82 -5.02 3.59 -9.96
N ARG A 83 -5.34 4.88 -10.18
CA ARG A 83 -5.50 5.87 -9.11
C ARG A 83 -6.64 5.52 -8.17
N ALA A 84 -7.82 5.15 -8.69
CA ALA A 84 -8.98 4.84 -7.88
C ALA A 84 -8.74 3.58 -7.01
N VAL A 85 -8.11 2.55 -7.57
CA VAL A 85 -7.73 1.34 -6.83
C VAL A 85 -6.66 1.65 -5.78
N ARG A 86 -5.60 2.39 -6.14
CA ARG A 86 -4.54 2.78 -5.20
C ARG A 86 -5.10 3.59 -4.04
N GLN A 87 -5.99 4.54 -4.30
CA GLN A 87 -6.66 5.31 -3.25
C GLN A 87 -7.46 4.40 -2.30
N GLY A 88 -8.14 3.38 -2.84
CA GLY A 88 -8.83 2.38 -2.03
C GLY A 88 -7.89 1.52 -1.18
N MET A 89 -6.71 1.19 -1.70
CA MET A 89 -5.67 0.49 -0.95
C MET A 89 -5.15 1.36 0.19
N GLU A 90 -4.73 2.60 -0.10
CA GLU A 90 -4.18 3.55 0.89
C GLU A 90 -5.18 3.86 2.02
N GLN A 91 -6.48 3.95 1.72
CA GLN A 91 -7.51 4.20 2.74
C GLN A 91 -7.73 3.04 3.71
N ALA A 92 -7.43 1.81 3.28
CA ALA A 92 -7.62 0.60 4.06
C ALA A 92 -6.30 0.02 4.60
N ASP A 93 -5.16 0.62 4.25
CA ASP A 93 -3.85 0.13 4.63
C ASP A 93 -3.51 0.54 6.07
N VAL A 94 -3.37 -0.48 6.93
CA VAL A 94 -2.98 -0.33 8.33
C VAL A 94 -1.62 -0.97 8.61
N LEU A 95 -1.04 -1.68 7.63
CA LEU A 95 0.24 -2.37 7.78
C LEU A 95 1.41 -1.44 8.17
N PRO A 96 1.49 -0.18 7.67
CA PRO A 96 2.54 0.75 8.09
C PRO A 96 2.62 0.99 9.60
N ASN A 97 1.53 0.78 10.34
CA ASN A 97 1.51 0.96 11.80
C ASN A 97 2.00 -0.28 12.57
N VAL A 98 2.18 -1.41 11.88
CA VAL A 98 2.59 -2.69 12.45
C VAL A 98 4.02 -3.05 12.04
N VAL A 99 4.41 -2.73 10.81
CA VAL A 99 5.73 -3.09 10.27
C VAL A 99 6.81 -2.08 10.70
N ALA A 100 8.01 -2.58 11.03
CA ALA A 100 9.15 -1.74 11.40
C ALA A 100 9.89 -1.17 10.18
N THR A 101 10.01 -1.95 9.12
CA THR A 101 10.68 -1.54 7.87
C THR A 101 10.11 -2.29 6.67
N VAL A 102 10.19 -1.68 5.50
CA VAL A 102 9.76 -2.27 4.23
C VAL A 102 10.97 -2.40 3.31
N THR A 103 11.24 -3.62 2.84
CA THR A 103 12.30 -3.89 1.87
C THR A 103 11.68 -4.22 0.51
N ASN A 104 11.98 -3.39 -0.48
CA ASN A 104 11.55 -3.67 -1.86
C ASN A 104 12.50 -4.69 -2.50
N ILE A 105 11.94 -5.80 -2.96
CA ILE A 105 12.69 -6.89 -3.61
C ILE A 105 12.33 -6.99 -5.09
N THR A 106 13.32 -7.31 -5.92
CA THR A 106 13.13 -7.55 -7.36
C THR A 106 13.32 -9.02 -7.75
N GLY A 107 13.82 -9.84 -6.83
CA GLY A 107 13.99 -11.29 -6.99
C GLY A 107 12.73 -12.07 -6.61
N MET A 108 12.68 -13.35 -7.01
CA MET A 108 11.60 -14.27 -6.60
C MET A 108 11.74 -14.73 -5.14
N ASP A 109 12.97 -14.65 -4.62
CA ASP A 109 13.36 -15.22 -3.35
C ASP A 109 13.89 -14.11 -2.44
N TYR A 110 13.47 -14.13 -1.17
CA TYR A 110 13.99 -13.23 -0.14
C TYR A 110 14.32 -14.01 1.13
N ARG A 111 15.52 -13.75 1.68
CA ARG A 111 15.96 -14.26 2.98
C ARG A 111 15.99 -13.12 3.97
N THR A 112 15.32 -13.31 5.09
CA THR A 112 15.23 -12.31 6.16
C THR A 112 16.48 -12.36 7.04
N LEU A 113 16.76 -11.23 7.71
CA LEU A 113 17.75 -11.17 8.78
C LEU A 113 17.03 -11.45 10.10
N THR A 114 17.60 -12.33 10.92
CA THR A 114 17.15 -12.56 12.29
C THR A 114 18.24 -12.20 13.27
N SER A 115 17.84 -11.64 14.41
CA SER A 115 18.69 -11.45 15.58
C SER A 115 17.82 -11.73 16.79
N GLU A 116 18.06 -12.87 17.42
CA GLU A 116 17.44 -13.28 18.67
C GLU A 116 18.50 -13.24 19.77
N PRO A 117 18.89 -12.05 20.27
CA PRO A 117 19.79 -11.98 21.40
C PRO A 117 19.11 -12.59 22.62
N SER A 118 19.82 -13.44 23.35
CA SER A 118 19.32 -13.95 24.63
C SER A 118 19.16 -12.79 25.63
N ASP A 119 18.36 -12.97 26.69
CA ASP A 119 18.20 -11.93 27.71
C ASP A 119 19.53 -11.57 28.39
N GLU A 120 20.50 -12.48 28.39
CA GLU A 120 21.86 -12.23 28.83
C GLU A 120 22.69 -11.36 27.86
N ASP A 121 22.45 -11.49 26.55
CA ASP A 121 23.11 -10.70 25.50
C ASP A 121 22.54 -9.27 25.41
N LYS A 122 21.27 -9.10 25.80
CA LYS A 122 20.62 -7.78 25.89
C LYS A 122 21.10 -6.98 27.12
N ALA A 123 21.57 -7.65 28.16
CA ALA A 123 22.02 -7.00 29.38
C ALA A 123 23.40 -6.36 29.19
N LEU A 124 23.48 -5.04 29.35
CA LEU A 124 24.75 -4.29 29.41
C LEU A 124 25.47 -4.62 30.73
N LYS A 125 26.20 -5.74 30.77
CA LYS A 125 26.96 -6.17 31.93
C LYS A 125 28.19 -5.26 32.11
N PRO A 126 28.52 -4.81 33.34
CA PRO A 126 29.77 -4.09 33.60
C PRO A 126 30.95 -5.04 33.34
N VAL A 127 31.79 -4.69 32.36
CA VAL A 127 32.96 -5.49 31.99
C VAL A 127 34.17 -5.05 32.83
N ALA A 128 34.81 -6.01 33.49
CA ALA A 128 36.11 -5.79 34.12
C ALA A 128 37.21 -5.67 33.04
N GLU A 129 38.33 -5.05 33.38
CA GLU A 129 39.48 -4.95 32.48
C GLU A 129 39.94 -6.35 32.02
N GLY A 130 39.84 -6.63 30.72
CA GLY A 130 40.18 -7.93 30.11
C GLY A 130 39.02 -8.93 29.95
N ALA A 131 37.80 -8.60 30.40
CA ALA A 131 36.62 -9.44 30.21
C ALA A 131 36.02 -9.32 28.79
N ALA A 132 35.42 -10.40 28.30
CA ALA A 132 34.74 -10.42 27.00
C ALA A 132 33.49 -9.52 27.02
N ILE A 133 33.36 -8.68 25.99
CA ILE A 133 32.21 -7.78 25.79
C ILE A 133 31.03 -8.62 25.24
N PRO A 134 29.79 -8.44 25.75
CA PRO A 134 28.61 -9.07 25.17
C PRO A 134 28.48 -8.79 23.67
N GLN A 135 28.22 -9.83 22.87
CA GLN A 135 28.12 -9.73 21.42
C GLN A 135 26.70 -10.04 20.96
N THR A 136 26.11 -9.16 20.15
CA THR A 136 24.86 -9.43 19.44
C THR A 136 25.18 -10.03 18.08
N THR A 137 24.77 -11.27 17.83
CA THR A 137 24.94 -11.92 16.53
C THR A 137 23.70 -11.68 15.67
N VAL A 138 23.92 -11.30 14.41
CA VAL A 138 22.88 -11.16 13.39
C VAL A 138 23.15 -12.20 12.32
N THR A 139 22.19 -13.08 12.05
CA THR A 139 22.30 -14.13 11.02
C THR A 139 21.21 -13.95 9.99
N THR A 140 21.45 -14.44 8.77
CA THR A 140 20.37 -14.63 7.79
C THR A 140 19.58 -15.87 8.18
N LYS A 141 18.24 -15.81 8.10
CA LYS A 141 17.41 -17.02 8.21
C LYS A 141 17.76 -18.01 7.09
N ASP A 142 17.67 -19.29 7.39
CA ASP A 142 17.91 -20.38 6.43
C ASP A 142 16.72 -20.57 5.47
N HIS A 143 15.52 -20.16 5.88
CA HIS A 143 14.26 -20.33 5.16
C HIS A 143 13.95 -19.14 4.23
N LEU A 144 13.30 -19.45 3.12
CA LEU A 144 12.88 -18.49 2.10
C LEU A 144 11.46 -18.01 2.40
N VAL A 145 11.21 -16.71 2.24
CA VAL A 145 9.83 -16.20 2.33
C VAL A 145 9.06 -16.59 1.07
N HIS A 146 7.97 -17.33 1.23
CA HIS A 146 7.08 -17.72 0.14
C HIS A 146 6.20 -16.56 -0.32
N LEU A 147 6.31 -16.17 -1.59
CA LEU A 147 5.51 -15.10 -2.18
C LEU A 147 4.25 -15.65 -2.83
N HIS A 148 3.09 -15.14 -2.41
CA HIS A 148 1.79 -15.53 -2.98
C HIS A 148 1.33 -14.54 -4.06
N LYS A 149 0.90 -15.08 -5.21
CA LYS A 149 0.27 -14.28 -6.27
C LYS A 149 -1.18 -13.98 -5.90
N ARG A 150 -1.55 -12.69 -5.90
CA ARG A 150 -2.92 -12.22 -5.71
C ARG A 150 -3.42 -11.58 -7.01
N GLY A 151 -4.66 -11.88 -7.38
CA GLY A 151 -5.31 -11.30 -8.56
C GLY A 151 -6.83 -11.30 -8.40
N ARG A 152 -7.48 -10.29 -8.99
CA ARG A 152 -8.94 -10.19 -9.04
C ARG A 152 -9.37 -9.81 -10.44
N MET A 153 -10.28 -10.58 -11.02
CA MET A 153 -10.87 -10.26 -12.32
C MET A 153 -12.08 -9.34 -12.12
N LEU A 154 -12.09 -8.22 -12.83
CA LEU A 154 -13.29 -7.37 -12.96
C LEU A 154 -14.02 -7.79 -14.24
N VAL A 155 -15.21 -8.35 -14.09
CA VAL A 155 -16.08 -8.74 -15.20
C VAL A 155 -17.33 -7.88 -15.14
N ALA A 156 -17.60 -7.15 -16.21
CA ALA A 156 -18.81 -6.34 -16.34
C ALA A 156 -19.24 -6.30 -17.82
N SER A 157 -20.54 -6.16 -18.07
CA SER A 157 -21.03 -5.95 -19.43
C SER A 157 -20.61 -4.58 -19.93
N TYR A 158 -20.48 -4.45 -21.25
CA TYR A 158 -20.09 -3.19 -21.87
C TYR A 158 -21.06 -2.05 -21.52
N GLU A 159 -22.36 -2.32 -21.53
CA GLU A 159 -23.39 -1.34 -21.17
C GLU A 159 -23.34 -0.96 -19.68
N ALA A 160 -23.05 -1.93 -18.81
CA ALA A 160 -22.93 -1.70 -17.37
C ALA A 160 -21.71 -0.87 -16.98
N LEU A 161 -20.70 -0.73 -17.85
CA LEU A 161 -19.58 0.18 -17.61
C LEU A 161 -19.78 1.51 -18.32
N ARG A 162 -20.12 1.48 -19.62
CA ARG A 162 -20.12 2.67 -20.48
C ARG A 162 -20.99 3.81 -19.94
N PHE A 163 -22.20 3.48 -19.49
CA PHE A 163 -23.20 4.48 -19.11
C PHE A 163 -23.25 4.78 -17.60
N GLN A 164 -22.44 4.10 -16.80
CA GLN A 164 -22.39 4.36 -15.37
C GLN A 164 -21.58 5.62 -15.07
N LYS A 165 -22.04 6.35 -14.05
CA LYS A 165 -21.33 7.52 -13.53
C LYS A 165 -19.98 7.11 -12.98
N LEU A 166 -18.96 7.91 -13.28
CA LEU A 166 -17.59 7.70 -12.80
C LEU A 166 -17.53 7.67 -11.28
N ASP A 167 -18.38 8.41 -10.58
CA ASP A 167 -18.40 8.42 -9.11
C ASP A 167 -18.79 7.04 -8.53
N LEU A 168 -19.87 6.43 -9.04
CA LEU A 168 -20.28 5.08 -8.64
C LEU A 168 -19.21 4.05 -9.00
N PHE A 169 -18.64 4.18 -10.19
CA PHE A 169 -17.56 3.29 -10.64
C PHE A 169 -16.28 3.47 -9.81
N THR A 170 -15.98 4.69 -9.36
CA THR A 170 -14.85 4.96 -8.45
C THR A 170 -15.03 4.23 -7.13
N VAL A 171 -16.25 4.21 -6.57
CA VAL A 171 -16.53 3.51 -5.31
C VAL A 171 -16.24 2.02 -5.43
N THR A 172 -16.65 1.38 -6.53
CA THR A 172 -16.37 -0.07 -6.72
C THR A 172 -14.88 -0.35 -6.91
N LEU A 173 -14.16 0.51 -7.63
CA LEU A 173 -12.69 0.41 -7.76
C LEU A 173 -11.96 0.63 -6.43
N ARG A 174 -12.38 1.61 -5.63
CA ARG A 174 -11.85 1.81 -4.27
C ARG A 174 -12.11 0.61 -3.38
N GLN A 175 -13.30 0.01 -3.48
CA GLN A 175 -13.64 -1.19 -2.74
C GLN A 175 -12.73 -2.37 -3.13
N ILE A 176 -12.40 -2.53 -4.42
CA ILE A 176 -11.41 -3.50 -4.89
C ILE A 176 -10.04 -3.23 -4.25
N GLY A 177 -9.60 -1.97 -4.24
CA GLY A 177 -8.37 -1.56 -3.54
C GLY A 177 -8.39 -1.93 -2.05
N ALA A 178 -9.48 -1.64 -1.36
CA ALA A 178 -9.63 -1.97 0.06
C ALA A 178 -9.56 -3.48 0.32
N TYR A 179 -10.11 -4.31 -0.57
CA TYR A 179 -9.98 -5.76 -0.46
C TYR A 179 -8.55 -6.26 -0.66
N ILE A 180 -7.75 -5.60 -1.53
CA ILE A 180 -6.33 -5.92 -1.71
C ILE A 180 -5.57 -5.63 -0.41
N ALA A 181 -5.75 -4.45 0.17
CA ALA A 181 -5.11 -4.09 1.43
C ALA A 181 -5.50 -5.03 2.58
N ARG A 182 -6.79 -5.39 2.68
CA ARG A 182 -7.26 -6.38 3.67
C ARG A 182 -6.67 -7.77 3.47
N ALA A 183 -6.48 -8.21 2.23
CA ALA A 183 -5.84 -9.49 1.97
C ALA A 183 -4.36 -9.48 2.40
N GLN A 184 -3.63 -8.39 2.12
CA GLN A 184 -2.26 -8.21 2.61
C GLN A 184 -2.20 -8.16 4.15
N LEU A 185 -3.20 -7.53 4.77
CA LEU A 185 -3.32 -7.49 6.22
C LEU A 185 -3.55 -8.89 6.81
N ASN A 186 -4.45 -9.67 6.21
CA ASN A 186 -4.71 -11.04 6.65
C ASN A 186 -3.45 -11.90 6.55
N ASP A 187 -2.66 -11.75 5.48
CA ASP A 187 -1.40 -12.47 5.32
C ASP A 187 -0.39 -12.07 6.43
N ALA A 188 -0.33 -10.80 6.78
CA ALA A 188 0.51 -10.34 7.89
C ALA A 188 0.02 -10.86 9.26
N ILE A 189 -1.29 -10.85 9.51
CA ILE A 189 -1.88 -11.39 10.74
C ILE A 189 -1.62 -12.90 10.84
N ASP A 190 -1.76 -13.63 9.74
CA ASP A 190 -1.52 -15.08 9.69
C ASP A 190 -0.09 -15.41 10.11
N VAL A 191 0.89 -14.68 9.58
CA VAL A 191 2.31 -14.82 9.98
C VAL A 191 2.53 -14.41 11.44
N LEU A 192 1.84 -13.39 11.94
CA LEU A 192 1.95 -12.97 13.35
C LEU A 192 1.36 -14.00 14.32
N VAL A 193 0.25 -14.65 13.95
CA VAL A 193 -0.48 -15.58 14.82
C VAL A 193 0.09 -16.99 14.74
N ASN A 194 0.30 -17.51 13.52
CA ASN A 194 0.75 -18.87 13.29
C ASN A 194 2.27 -18.98 13.22
N GLY A 195 2.97 -17.86 13.11
CA GLY A 195 4.41 -17.80 12.92
C GLY A 195 4.83 -18.08 11.48
N ASP A 196 6.11 -17.83 11.22
CA ASP A 196 6.78 -18.12 9.95
C ASP A 196 7.31 -19.56 10.00
N GLU A 197 6.60 -20.50 9.36
CA GLU A 197 6.76 -21.98 9.18
C GLU A 197 7.39 -22.82 10.33
N ASP A 198 8.45 -22.33 10.97
CA ASP A 198 9.21 -22.96 12.06
C ASP A 198 9.22 -22.14 13.38
N SER A 199 8.76 -20.90 13.36
CA SER A 199 8.54 -20.10 14.57
C SER A 199 7.16 -20.42 15.11
N GLY A 200 7.07 -20.99 16.32
CA GLY A 200 5.79 -21.43 16.90
C GLY A 200 4.74 -20.31 16.96
N SER A 201 3.47 -20.71 17.04
CA SER A 201 2.33 -19.79 17.14
C SER A 201 2.50 -18.77 18.27
N ALA A 202 1.98 -17.56 18.08
CA ALA A 202 1.97 -16.52 19.09
C ALA A 202 1.45 -17.05 20.43
N THR A 203 2.19 -16.75 21.50
CA THR A 203 1.78 -17.12 22.86
C THR A 203 0.45 -16.47 23.18
N ASN A 204 -0.54 -17.28 23.56
CA ASN A 204 -1.81 -16.76 24.03
C ASN A 204 -1.62 -16.16 25.43
N ILE A 205 -1.70 -14.83 25.55
CA ILE A 205 -1.55 -14.11 26.81
C ILE A 205 -2.94 -13.62 27.22
N GLY A 206 -3.63 -14.39 28.05
CA GLY A 206 -4.97 -14.07 28.57
C GLY A 206 -5.80 -15.31 28.93
N THR A 207 -7.06 -15.09 29.31
CA THR A 207 -8.05 -16.18 29.43
C THR A 207 -8.52 -16.59 28.04
N ALA A 208 -8.49 -17.89 27.75
CA ALA A 208 -9.02 -18.52 26.53
C ALA A 208 -10.56 -18.47 26.44
N GLY A 209 -11.17 -17.31 26.71
CA GLY A 209 -12.60 -17.05 26.63
C GLY A 209 -12.93 -16.07 25.50
N ASP A 210 -14.17 -16.13 25.02
CA ASP A 210 -14.66 -15.35 23.87
C ASP A 210 -14.80 -13.83 24.14
N GLU A 211 -14.58 -13.37 25.38
CA GLU A 211 -14.72 -11.96 25.77
C GLU A 211 -13.39 -11.34 26.21
N VAL A 212 -13.10 -10.15 25.69
CA VAL A 212 -11.94 -9.34 26.10
C VAL A 212 -12.23 -8.70 27.46
N ASP A 213 -11.60 -9.20 28.51
CA ASP A 213 -11.70 -8.63 29.85
C ASP A 213 -10.53 -7.69 30.18
N TYR A 214 -10.74 -6.80 31.15
CA TYR A 214 -9.71 -5.85 31.59
C TYR A 214 -8.47 -6.59 32.13
N THR A 215 -8.64 -7.74 32.77
CA THR A 215 -7.54 -8.56 33.29
C THR A 215 -6.66 -9.08 32.15
N GLY A 216 -7.27 -9.56 31.07
CA GLY A 216 -6.59 -9.98 29.84
C GLY A 216 -5.77 -8.86 29.23
N LEU A 217 -6.35 -7.65 29.12
CA LEU A 217 -5.63 -6.47 28.61
C LEU A 217 -4.42 -6.09 29.47
N VAL A 218 -4.54 -6.13 30.80
CA VAL A 218 -3.41 -5.85 31.71
C VAL A 218 -2.35 -6.94 31.62
N SER A 219 -2.75 -8.21 31.49
CA SER A 219 -1.81 -9.33 31.32
C SER A 219 -1.04 -9.25 29.99
N LEU A 220 -1.73 -8.88 28.90
CA LEU A 220 -1.11 -8.61 27.60
C LEU A 220 -0.12 -7.46 27.68
N TRP A 221 -0.51 -6.37 28.35
CA TRP A 221 0.38 -5.22 28.55
C TRP A 221 1.62 -5.58 29.37
N GLY A 222 1.46 -6.37 30.43
CA GLY A 222 2.58 -6.85 31.25
C GLY A 222 3.50 -7.85 30.53
N GLY A 223 2.94 -8.69 29.66
CA GLY A 223 3.69 -9.69 28.90
C GLY A 223 4.61 -9.13 27.81
N LEU A 224 4.42 -7.86 27.43
CA LEU A 224 5.25 -7.19 26.42
C LEU A 224 6.49 -6.50 27.01
N ALA A 225 6.66 -6.46 28.34
CA ALA A 225 7.87 -5.90 28.96
C ALA A 225 9.12 -6.65 28.44
N PRO A 226 10.21 -5.95 28.03
CA PRO A 226 10.54 -4.53 28.22
C PRO A 226 10.03 -3.57 27.13
N TYR A 227 9.27 -4.05 26.15
CA TYR A 227 8.75 -3.25 25.03
C TYR A 227 7.42 -2.55 25.40
N GLN A 228 7.11 -1.46 24.69
CA GLN A 228 5.86 -0.73 24.86
C GLN A 228 4.85 -1.16 23.80
N LEU A 229 3.62 -1.47 24.23
CA LEU A 229 2.51 -1.72 23.32
C LEU A 229 2.19 -0.44 22.53
N ASN A 230 2.32 -0.49 21.21
CA ASN A 230 2.11 0.64 20.30
C ASN A 230 0.82 0.52 19.47
N THR A 231 0.50 -0.68 19.00
CA THR A 231 -0.62 -0.97 18.10
C THR A 231 -1.38 -2.18 18.62
N MET A 232 -2.70 -2.05 18.76
CA MET A 232 -3.62 -3.14 19.10
C MET A 232 -4.54 -3.39 17.92
N MET A 233 -4.61 -4.64 17.48
CA MET A 233 -5.54 -5.07 16.44
C MET A 233 -6.65 -5.89 17.10
N ALA A 234 -7.90 -5.53 16.83
CA ALA A 234 -9.08 -6.23 17.32
C ALA A 234 -10.02 -6.50 16.14
N SER A 235 -10.69 -7.65 16.16
CA SER A 235 -11.71 -8.04 15.18
C SER A 235 -13.11 -7.87 15.73
#